data_AF-A0A2N2LBF1-F1
#
_entry.id   AF-A0A2N2LBF1-F1
#
_cell.length_a   1.000
_cell.length_b   1.000
_cell.length_c   1.000
_cell.angle_alpha   90.00
_cell.angle_beta   90.00
_cell.angle_gamma   90.00
#
_symmetry.space_group_name_H-M   'P 1'
#
loop_
_entity.id
_entity.type
_entity.pdbx_description
1 polymer ?
#
loop_
_entity_poly.entity_id
_entity_poly.type
_entity_poly.pdbx_seq_one_letter_code
_entity_poly.pdbx_strand_id
1 'polypeptide(L)'
;MDINNDSHYYDTDRSAVMSVGDWILTLILVSIPIVNIILIVMWIVDKNSNPNRRNLAVAILILFAIGTVIWVTFMGAIVGALSSVMSF
;
A
#
# COMPACT_ATOMS: atom_id res chain seq x y z
N MET A 1 -38.28 36.72 7.04
CA MET A 1 -37.22 36.56 6.02
C MET A 1 -35.99 36.33 6.85
N ASP A 2 -35.73 35.06 7.12
CA ASP A 2 -34.95 34.66 8.29
C ASP A 2 -33.54 34.37 7.79
N ILE A 3 -32.63 35.28 8.10
CA ILE A 3 -31.22 35.30 7.73
C ILE A 3 -30.39 34.29 8.54
N ASN A 4 -30.91 33.09 8.80
CA ASN A 4 -30.22 32.09 9.59
C ASN A 4 -29.37 31.22 8.69
N ASN A 5 -28.12 31.64 8.58
CA ASN A 5 -26.94 30.95 8.08
C ASN A 5 -27.00 29.42 8.25
N ASP A 6 -27.45 28.74 7.19
CA ASP A 6 -27.30 27.30 6.96
C ASP A 6 -25.83 26.97 6.68
N SER A 7 -24.96 27.21 7.66
CA SER A 7 -23.68 26.53 7.72
C SER A 7 -23.93 25.07 8.12
N HIS A 8 -24.62 24.32 7.26
CA HIS A 8 -24.29 22.93 7.02
C HIS A 8 -22.88 22.94 6.45
N TYR A 9 -21.90 23.16 7.35
CA TYR A 9 -20.50 23.02 7.04
C TYR A 9 -20.37 21.60 6.56
N TYR A 10 -20.24 21.47 5.24
CA TYR A 10 -19.80 20.26 4.59
C TYR A 10 -18.52 19.80 5.31
N ASP A 11 -18.66 18.98 6.33
CA ASP A 11 -17.62 18.04 6.73
C ASP A 11 -17.61 16.92 5.66
N THR A 12 -17.47 17.36 4.42
CA THR A 12 -17.20 16.50 3.28
C THR A 12 -15.74 16.16 3.42
N ASP A 13 -15.52 15.01 4.05
CA ASP A 13 -14.49 14.09 3.59
C ASP A 13 -13.08 14.67 3.57
N ARG A 14 -12.71 15.45 4.60
CA ARG A 14 -11.30 15.58 4.94
C ARG A 14 -10.89 14.28 5.59
N SER A 15 -10.55 13.31 4.75
CA SER A 15 -9.91 12.04 5.10
C SER A 15 -9.18 12.14 6.44
N ALA A 16 -9.75 11.53 7.48
CA ALA A 16 -9.28 11.72 8.85
C ALA A 16 -7.76 11.57 8.89
N VAL A 17 -7.04 12.63 9.30
CA VAL A 17 -5.59 12.58 9.32
C VAL A 17 -5.18 11.50 10.32
N MET A 18 -4.37 10.54 9.86
CA MET A 18 -3.92 9.44 10.70
C MET A 18 -2.94 9.96 11.75
N SER A 19 -3.15 9.55 12.99
CA SER A 19 -2.21 9.87 14.07
C SER A 19 -0.89 9.12 13.87
N VAL A 20 0.17 9.56 14.56
CA VAL A 20 1.46 8.85 14.55
C VAL A 20 1.31 7.40 15.05
N GLY A 21 0.44 7.16 16.02
CA GLY A 21 0.16 5.80 16.52
C GLY A 21 -0.46 4.89 15.45
N ASP A 22 -1.38 5.42 14.65
CA ASP A 22 -1.98 4.67 13.54
C ASP A 22 -0.95 4.31 12.46
N TRP A 23 -0.03 5.24 12.17
CA TRP A 23 1.08 4.99 11.25
C TRP A 23 2.05 3.94 11.76
N ILE A 24 2.40 3.97 13.06
CA ILE A 24 3.26 2.95 13.67
C ILE A 24 2.61 1.56 13.53
N LEU A 25 1.32 1.42 13.86
CA LEU A 25 0.61 0.15 13.69
C LEU A 25 0.57 -0.29 12.22
N THR A 26 0.30 0.64 11.32
CA THR A 26 0.26 0.39 9.86
C THR A 26 1.61 -0.14 9.36
N LEU A 27 2.72 0.49 9.77
CA LEU A 27 4.06 0.07 9.36
C LEU A 27 4.46 -1.30 9.94
N ILE A 28 4.08 -1.58 11.18
CA ILE A 28 4.29 -2.91 11.79
C ILE A 28 3.54 -3.98 11.01
N LEU A 29 2.28 -3.73 10.67
CA LEU A 29 1.45 -4.67 9.94
C LEU A 29 1.96 -4.93 8.51
N VAL A 30 2.38 -3.88 7.80
CA VAL A 30 2.96 -3.97 6.45
C VAL A 30 4.30 -4.71 6.45
N SER A 31 5.05 -4.67 7.57
CA SER A 31 6.33 -5.39 7.71
C SER A 31 6.17 -6.92 7.73
N ILE A 32 4.97 -7.43 8.02
CA ILE A 32 4.68 -8.87 8.02
C ILE A 32 4.19 -9.28 6.63
N PRO A 33 4.92 -10.12 5.87
CA PRO A 33 4.63 -10.36 4.44
C PRO A 33 3.21 -10.85 4.13
N ILE A 34 2.70 -11.81 4.91
CA ILE A 34 1.37 -12.39 4.69
C ILE A 34 0.27 -11.37 5.06
N VAL A 35 0.45 -10.67 6.18
CA VAL A 35 -0.52 -9.67 6.68
C VAL A 35 -0.58 -8.48 5.72
N ASN A 36 0.55 -8.08 5.15
CA ASN A 36 0.64 -7.02 4.15
C ASN A 36 -0.29 -7.29 2.94
N ILE A 37 -0.25 -8.50 2.38
CA ILE A 37 -1.12 -8.87 1.24
C ILE A 37 -2.60 -8.78 1.63
N ILE A 38 -2.97 -9.32 2.79
CA ILE A 38 -4.36 -9.31 3.28
C ILE A 38 -4.86 -7.86 3.49
N LEU A 39 -4.03 -7.00 4.10
CA LEU A 39 -4.37 -5.61 4.37
C LEU A 39 -4.51 -4.76 3.10
N ILE A 40 -3.64 -4.98 2.11
CA ILE A 40 -3.75 -4.29 0.82
C ILE A 40 -5.09 -4.61 0.16
N VAL A 41 -5.48 -5.90 0.13
CA VAL A 41 -6.76 -6.32 -0.43
C VAL A 41 -7.91 -5.70 0.35
N MET A 42 -7.87 -5.77 1.69
CA MET A 42 -8.91 -5.19 2.54
C MET A 42 -9.06 -3.68 2.32
N TRP A 43 -7.95 -2.91 2.26
CA TRP A 43 -7.98 -1.46 2.09
C TRP A 43 -8.34 -0.99 0.68
N ILE A 44 -8.07 -1.79 -0.36
CA ILE A 44 -8.50 -1.47 -1.73
C ILE A 44 -9.99 -1.75 -1.91
N VAL A 45 -10.50 -2.82 -1.29
CA VAL A 45 -11.90 -3.26 -1.41
C VAL A 45 -12.84 -2.43 -0.53
N ASP A 46 -12.39 -2.02 0.66
CA ASP A 46 -13.21 -1.22 1.56
C ASP A 46 -13.43 0.22 1.03
N LYS A 47 -14.70 0.51 0.68
CA LYS A 47 -15.13 1.81 0.14
C LYS A 47 -15.16 2.93 1.18
N ASN A 48 -15.18 2.58 2.47
CA ASN A 48 -15.19 3.54 3.57
C ASN A 48 -13.80 3.67 4.23
N SER A 49 -12.77 3.04 3.66
CA SER A 49 -11.41 3.11 4.20
C SER A 49 -10.82 4.51 4.03
N ASN A 50 -10.01 4.90 5.02
CA ASN A 50 -9.25 6.14 4.97
C ASN A 50 -8.40 6.20 3.68
N PRO A 51 -8.54 7.25 2.85
CA PRO A 51 -7.86 7.30 1.56
C PRO A 51 -6.33 7.33 1.70
N ASN A 52 -5.77 7.76 2.84
CA ASN A 52 -4.34 7.63 3.10
C ASN A 52 -3.88 6.16 3.12
N ARG A 53 -4.66 5.27 3.77
CA ARG A 53 -4.37 3.83 3.80
C ARG A 53 -4.60 3.18 2.45
N ARG A 54 -5.62 3.61 1.73
CA ARG A 54 -5.90 3.12 0.37
C ARG A 54 -4.77 3.49 -0.60
N ASN A 55 -4.27 4.72 -0.55
CA ASN A 55 -3.15 5.15 -1.39
C ASN A 55 -1.86 4.42 -1.03
N LEU A 56 -1.60 4.18 0.26
CA LEU A 56 -0.49 3.35 0.72
C LEU A 56 -0.60 1.91 0.16
N ALA A 57 -1.78 1.30 0.23
CA ALA A 57 -2.02 -0.04 -0.28
C ALA A 57 -1.68 -0.16 -1.77
N VAL A 58 -2.11 0.81 -2.57
CA VAL A 58 -1.80 0.89 -4.00
C VAL A 58 -0.30 1.08 -4.23
N ALA A 59 0.35 1.96 -3.47
CA ALA A 59 1.79 2.17 -3.59
C ALA A 59 2.60 0.90 -3.26
N ILE A 60 2.25 0.19 -2.18
CA ILE A 60 2.91 -1.07 -1.81
C ILE A 60 2.72 -2.12 -2.91
N LEU A 61 1.52 -2.23 -3.49
CA LEU A 61 1.26 -3.19 -4.57
C LEU A 61 2.12 -2.90 -5.81
N ILE A 62 2.27 -1.63 -6.16
CA ILE A 62 3.16 -1.21 -7.26
C ILE A 62 4.62 -1.55 -6.93
N LEU A 63 5.10 -1.21 -5.72
CA LEU A 63 6.46 -1.52 -5.29
C LEU A 63 6.73 -3.02 -5.24
N PHE A 64 5.75 -3.81 -4.80
CA PHE A 64 5.85 -5.27 -4.78
C PHE A 64 5.94 -5.85 -6.20
N ALA A 65 5.15 -5.34 -7.14
CA ALA A 65 5.22 -5.74 -8.54
C ALA A 65 6.58 -5.39 -9.17
N ILE A 66 7.07 -4.16 -8.95
CA ILE A 66 8.40 -3.72 -9.42
C ILE A 66 9.49 -4.59 -8.81
N GLY A 67 9.47 -4.77 -7.48
CA GLY A 67 10.44 -5.60 -6.77
C GLY A 67 10.46 -7.05 -7.26
N THR A 68 9.29 -7.62 -7.55
CA THR A 68 9.17 -8.97 -8.12
C THR A 68 9.82 -9.05 -9.50
N VAL A 69 9.58 -8.09 -10.39
CA VAL A 69 10.19 -8.06 -11.73
C VAL A 69 11.71 -7.96 -11.64
N ILE A 70 12.22 -7.07 -10.79
CA ILE A 70 13.67 -6.92 -10.57
C ILE A 70 14.26 -8.22 -10.02
N TRP A 71 13.63 -8.81 -9.01
CA TRP A 71 14.10 -10.05 -8.38
C TRP A 71 14.16 -11.22 -9.36
N VAL A 72 13.09 -11.43 -10.15
CA VAL A 72 13.05 -12.49 -11.17
C VAL A 72 14.12 -12.28 -12.24
N THR A 73 14.28 -11.05 -12.73
CA THR A 73 15.28 -10.73 -13.76
C THR A 73 16.70 -10.98 -13.24
N PHE A 74 16.99 -10.55 -12.02
CA PHE A 74 18.30 -10.72 -11.40
C PHE A 74 18.61 -12.18 -11.08
N MET A 75 17.64 -12.93 -10.54
CA MET A 75 17.79 -14.37 -10.29
C MET A 75 17.95 -15.15 -11.59
N GLY A 76 17.20 -14.83 -12.63
CA GLY A 76 17.35 -15.43 -13.95
C GLY A 76 18.75 -15.20 -14.53
N ALA A 77 19.29 -13.98 -14.40
CA ALA A 77 20.65 -13.66 -14.82
C ALA A 77 21.71 -14.43 -14.02
N ILE A 78 21.56 -14.53 -12.69
CA ILE A 78 22.47 -15.31 -11.83
C ILE A 78 22.44 -16.79 -12.21
N VAL A 79 21.26 -17.40 -12.32
CA VAL A 79 21.11 -18.82 -12.66
C VAL A 79 21.69 -19.10 -14.04
N GLY A 80 21.43 -18.23 -15.02
CA GLY A 80 22.02 -18.33 -16.36
C GLY A 80 23.55 -18.28 -16.31
N ALA A 81 24.13 -17.29 -15.62
CA ALA A 81 25.58 -17.17 -15.46
C ALA A 81 26.18 -18.39 -14.75
N LEU A 82 25.60 -18.83 -13.64
CA LEU A 82 26.04 -20.03 -12.91
C LEU A 82 25.96 -21.29 -13.79
N SER A 83 24.90 -21.45 -14.58
CA SER A 83 24.77 -22.61 -15.47
C SER A 83 25.87 -22.66 -16.53
N SER A 84 26.29 -21.51 -17.06
CA SER A 84 27.39 -21.41 -18.03
C SER A 84 28.77 -21.71 -17.42
N VAL A 85 28.92 -21.46 -16.11
CA VAL A 85 30.12 -21.78 -15.32
C VAL A 85 30.08 -23.24 -14.84
N MET A 86 28.93 -23.90 -14.77
CA MET A 86 28.89 -25.31 -14.37
C MET A 86 28.97 -26.27 -15.56
N SER A 87 28.70 -25.79 -16.78
CA SER A 87 28.72 -26.60 -18.01
C SER A 87 30.10 -26.72 -18.67
N PHE A 88 31.18 -26.77 -17.88
CA PHE A 88 32.54 -27.01 -18.40
C PHE A 88 32.79 -28.48 -18.75
#